data_AF-A0A7C1T6W7-F1
#
_entry.id   AF-A0A7C1T6W7-F1
#
_cell.length_a   1.000
_cell.length_b   1.000
_cell.length_c   1.000
_cell.angle_alpha   90.00
_cell.angle_beta   90.00
_cell.angle_gamma   90.00
#
_symmetry.space_group_name_H-M   'P 1'
#
loop_
_entity.id
_entity.type
_entity.pdbx_description
1 polymer ?
#
loop_
_entity_poly.entity_id
_entity_poly.type
_entity_poly.pdbx_seq_one_letter_code
_entity_poly.pdbx_strand_id
1 'polypeptide(L)' 'MPLGSRLLGVLDMVAELPSDDPLLTPVLSVIPLQLLAYYTAVEKGLDPDKPRNLAKTVTVE' A
#
# COMPACT_ATOMS: atom_id res chain seq x y z
N MET A 1 -1.64 5.98 -28.06
CA MET A 1 -1.10 4.72 -27.51
C MET A 1 -1.11 4.87 -26.00
N PRO A 2 -1.94 4.14 -25.24
CA PRO A 2 -1.98 4.31 -23.80
C PRO A 2 -0.63 3.84 -23.23
N LEU A 3 -0.12 4.59 -22.24
CA LEU A 3 1.21 4.46 -21.63
C LEU A 3 1.51 3.05 -21.08
N GLY A 4 0.50 2.19 -20.92
CA GLY A 4 0.58 0.91 -20.22
C GLY A 4 1.23 -0.26 -20.97
N SER A 5 1.13 -0.36 -22.30
CA SER A 5 1.48 -1.63 -22.99
C SER A 5 2.98 -1.95 -23.03
N ARG A 6 3.86 -0.95 -22.89
CA ARG A 6 5.32 -1.16 -22.87
C ARG A 6 5.86 -1.56 -21.50
N LEU A 7 5.20 -1.14 -20.42
CA LEU A 7 5.66 -1.41 -19.05
C LEU A 7 5.24 -2.80 -18.59
N LEU A 8 4.08 -3.30 -19.03
CA LEU A 8 3.62 -4.66 -18.68
C LEU A 8 4.61 -5.77 -19.10
N GLY A 9 5.39 -5.57 -20.16
CA GLY A 9 6.37 -6.54 -20.62
C GLY A 9 7.64 -6.65 -19.77
N VAL A 10 7.82 -5.78 -18.77
CA VAL A 10 9.04 -5.72 -17.93
C VAL A 10 8.75 -5.73 -16.43
N LEU A 11 7.48 -5.79 -16.01
CA LEU A 11 7.09 -5.79 -14.60
C LEU A 11 6.74 -7.20 -14.14
N ASP A 12 7.25 -7.58 -12.96
CA ASP A 12 6.95 -8.89 -12.35
C ASP A 12 5.54 -8.94 -11.73
N MET A 13 5.04 -7.80 -11.25
CA MET A 13 3.72 -7.69 -10.61
C MET A 13 3.11 -6.32 -10.86
N VAL A 14 1.79 -6.29 -11.08
CA VAL A 14 0.99 -5.08 -11.27
C VAL A 14 -0.24 -5.18 -10.37
N ALA A 15 -0.50 -4.12 -9.59
CA ALA A 15 -1.72 -3.99 -8.80
C ALA A 15 -2.64 -2.99 -9.52
N GLU A 16 -3.67 -3.51 -10.20
CA GLU A 16 -4.65 -2.68 -10.90
C GLU A 16 -5.63 -2.04 -9.91
N LEU A 17 -5.97 -0.76 -10.14
CA LEU A 17 -6.97 -0.06 -9.34
C LEU A 17 -8.35 -0.25 -9.97
N PRO A 18 -9.42 -0.32 -9.16
CA PRO A 18 -10.77 -0.56 -9.66
C PRO A 18 -11.41 0.68 -10.31
N SER A 19 -10.76 1.85 -10.24
CA SER A 19 -11.23 3.10 -10.84
C SER A 19 -10.06 4.01 -11.17
N ASP A 20 -10.17 4.71 -12.31
CA ASP A 20 -9.25 5.75 -12.77
C ASP A 20 -9.73 7.16 -12.38
N ASP A 21 -10.81 7.29 -11.59
CA ASP A 21 -11.32 8.59 -11.12
C ASP A 21 -10.21 9.32 -10.34
N PRO A 22 -9.73 10.48 -10.83
CA PRO A 22 -8.64 11.21 -10.20
C PRO A 22 -8.89 11.56 -8.72
N LEU A 23 -10.15 11.70 -8.30
CA LEU A 23 -10.50 11.97 -6.90
C LEU A 23 -10.40 10.72 -6.02
N LEU A 24 -10.59 9.53 -6.59
CA LEU A 24 -10.53 8.25 -5.87
C LEU A 24 -9.13 7.63 -5.89
N THR A 25 -8.33 7.91 -6.93
CA THR A 25 -6.98 7.37 -7.11
C THR A 25 -6.09 7.47 -5.85
N PRO A 26 -6.05 8.59 -5.10
CA PRO A 26 -5.24 8.67 -3.87
C PRO A 26 -5.66 7.67 -2.80
N VAL A 27 -6.96 7.39 -2.68
CA VAL A 27 -7.51 6.46 -1.69
C VAL A 27 -7.35 5.01 -2.15
N LEU A 28 -7.57 4.73 -3.43
CA LEU A 28 -7.46 3.36 -3.95
C LEU A 28 -6.00 2.89 -4.04
N SER A 29 -5.07 3.79 -4.39
CA SER A 29 -3.65 3.46 -4.54
C SER A 29 -2.94 3.13 -3.23
N VAL A 30 -3.46 3.58 -2.07
CA VAL A 30 -2.84 3.27 -0.77
C VAL A 30 -3.18 1.86 -0.28
N ILE A 31 -4.28 1.25 -0.75
CA ILE A 31 -4.75 -0.06 -0.27
C ILE A 31 -3.71 -1.16 -0.57
N PRO A 32 -3.17 -1.30 -1.80
CA PRO A 32 -2.11 -2.27 -2.06
C PRO A 32 -0.87 -2.07 -1.19
N LEU A 33 -0.51 -0.82 -0.90
CA LEU A 33 0.64 -0.49 -0.06
C LEU A 33 0.40 -0.84 1.41
N GLN A 34 -0.81 -0.62 1.92
CA GLN A 34 -1.22 -1.03 3.27
C GLN A 34 -1.19 -2.57 3.40
N LEU A 35 -1.71 -3.28 2.41
CA LEU A 35 -1.67 -4.75 2.38
C LEU A 35 -0.23 -5.28 2.30
N LEU A 36 0.62 -4.68 1.46
CA LEU A 36 2.03 -5.02 1.38
C LEU A 36 2.73 -4.86 2.73
N ALA A 37 2.49 -3.74 3.42
CA ALA A 37 3.05 -3.50 4.75
C ALA A 37 2.55 -4.51 5.78
N TYR A 38 1.24 -4.79 5.78
CA TYR A 38 0.61 -5.77 6.69
C TYR A 38 1.20 -7.16 6.52
N TYR A 39 1.19 -7.70 5.29
CA TYR A 39 1.71 -9.04 5.03
C TYR A 39 3.21 -9.11 5.30
N THR A 40 3.97 -8.05 4.99
CA THR A 40 5.40 -7.99 5.35
C THR A 40 5.63 -8.05 6.86
N ALA A 41 4.79 -7.39 7.66
CA ALA A 41 4.89 -7.42 9.12
C ALA A 41 4.56 -8.82 9.67
N VAL A 42 3.49 -9.43 9.18
CA VAL A 42 3.05 -10.78 9.57
C VAL A 42 4.11 -11.82 9.23
N GLU A 43 4.65 -11.81 8.00
CA GLU A 43 5.71 -12.73 7.56
C GLU A 43 7.01 -12.57 8.38
N LYS A 44 7.27 -11.36 8.90
CA LYS A 44 8.41 -11.09 9.79
C LYS A 44 8.13 -11.43 11.26
N GLY A 45 6.94 -11.93 11.61
CA GLY A 45 6.54 -12.21 12.99
C GLY A 45 6.38 -10.96 13.86
N LEU A 46 6.08 -9.81 13.25
CA LEU A 46 5.83 -8.55 13.95
C LEU A 46 4.32 -8.36 14.18
N ASP A 47 3.95 -7.64 15.25
CA ASP A 47 2.57 -7.26 15.53
C ASP A 47 2.24 -5.93 14.81
N PRO A 48 1.42 -5.95 13.73
CA PRO A 48 1.05 -4.74 13.00
C PRO A 48 0.15 -3.78 13.80
N ASP A 49 -0.55 -4.27 14.83
CA ASP A 49 -1.41 -3.44 15.69
C ASP A 49 -0.61 -2.71 16.77
N LYS A 50 0.57 -3.23 17.12
CA LYS A 50 1.46 -2.67 18.16
C LYS A 50 2.88 -2.47 17.64
N PRO A 51 3.08 -1.56 16.67
CA PRO A 51 4.41 -1.27 16.17
C PRO A 51 5.30 -0.68 17.27
N ARG A 52 6.59 -1.07 17.26
CA ARG A 52 7.56 -0.64 18.27
C ARG A 52 7.68 0.87 18.29
N ASN A 53 7.80 1.44 19.49
CA ASN A 53 8.02 2.88 19.73
C ASN A 53 6.88 3.80 19.24
N LEU A 54 5.70 3.26 18.94
CA LEU A 54 4.54 4.03 18.51
C LEU A 54 3.40 3.86 19.50
N ALA A 55 2.64 4.95 19.66
CA ALA A 55 1.38 4.97 20.38
C ALA A 55 0.27 5.37 19.41
N LYS A 56 -0.97 5.00 19.72
CA LYS A 56 -2.12 5.38 18.88
C LYS A 56 -2.29 6.91 18.81
N THR A 57 -1.96 7.58 19.91
CA THR A 57 -1.97 9.04 20.06
C THR A 57 -0.81 9.43 20.98
N VAL A 58 -0.11 10.51 20.67
CA VAL A 58 0.92 11.08 21.55
C VAL A 58 0.24 12.16 22.40
N THR A 59 0.19 11.98 23.71
CA THR A 59 -0.53 12.88 24.63
C THR A 59 0.37 13.45 25.72
N VAL A 60 1.63 13.73 25.40
CA VAL A 60 2.56 14.40 26.33
C VAL A 60 3.10 15.67 25.68
N GLU A 61 3.11 16.75 26.46
CA GLU A 61 3.75 18.04 26.14
C GLU A 61 5.26 17.97 26.36
#